data_AF-A0A662UN69-F1
#
_entry.id   AF-A0A662UN69-F1
#
_cell.length_a   1.000
_cell.length_b   1.000
_cell.length_c   1.000
_cell.angle_alpha   90.00
_cell.angle_beta   90.00
_cell.angle_gamma   90.00
#
_symmetry.space_group_name_H-M   'P 1'
#
loop_
_entity.id
_entity.type
_entity.pdbx_description
1 polymer ?
#
loop_
_entity_poly.entity_id
_entity_poly.type
_entity_poly.pdbx_seq_one_letter_code
_entity_poly.pdbx_strand_id
1 'polypeptide(L)'
;MSIEVIVITNGSELGEEILRRAWKAAQKLFHEYGIETYVIPYQVKHGKVSLVINGLEYHVTKLPKPEELMDLILSAASNEEMWTKGEAVGAVIVEEGDFGDGAVVEI
;
A
#
# COMPACT_ATOMS: atom_id res chain seq x y z
N MET A 1 3.68 -11.10 -11.98
CA MET A 1 2.67 -10.82 -10.94
C MET A 1 3.15 -9.59 -10.22
N SER A 2 2.36 -8.52 -10.23
CA SER A 2 2.70 -7.27 -9.55
C SER A 2 1.97 -7.19 -8.21
N ILE A 3 2.63 -6.62 -7.20
CA ILE A 3 2.06 -6.41 -5.86
C ILE A 3 1.88 -4.92 -5.62
N GLU A 4 0.69 -4.52 -5.22
CA GLU A 4 0.41 -3.13 -4.85
C GLU A 4 0.48 -2.97 -3.33
N VAL A 5 1.27 -2.01 -2.87
CA VAL A 5 1.47 -1.65 -1.46
C VAL A 5 1.10 -0.19 -1.29
N ILE A 6 -0.09 0.08 -0.77
CA ILE A 6 -0.51 1.44 -0.40
C ILE A 6 -0.03 1.70 1.03
N VAL A 7 0.72 2.77 1.22
CA VAL A 7 1.19 3.21 2.53
C VAL A 7 0.36 4.39 2.97
N ILE A 8 -0.58 4.16 3.88
CA ILE A 8 -1.40 5.20 4.49
C ILE A 8 -0.59 5.87 5.59
N THR A 9 -0.20 7.13 5.38
CA THR A 9 0.51 7.95 6.36
C THR A 9 -0.42 9.01 6.94
N ASN A 10 -0.12 9.49 8.15
CA ASN A 10 -0.83 10.60 8.78
C ASN A 10 0.08 11.80 9.04
N GLY A 11 1.22 11.88 8.34
CA GLY A 11 2.27 12.87 8.58
C GLY A 11 3.13 12.61 9.82
N SER A 12 2.96 11.49 10.52
CA SER A 12 3.86 11.07 11.59
C SER A 12 5.18 10.51 11.07
N GLU A 13 6.23 10.60 11.88
CA GLU A 13 7.54 9.99 11.60
C GLU A 13 7.45 8.48 11.33
N LEU A 14 6.53 7.79 12.02
CA LEU A 14 6.27 6.37 11.80
C LEU A 14 5.78 6.10 10.36
N GLY A 15 4.83 6.92 9.87
CA GLY A 15 4.30 6.78 8.51
C GLY A 15 5.37 7.01 7.44
N GLU A 16 6.19 8.05 7.61
CA GLU A 16 7.29 8.37 6.70
C GLU A 16 8.36 7.25 6.67
N GLU A 17 8.71 6.71 7.83
CA GLU A 17 9.72 5.65 7.91
C GLU A 17 9.19 4.32 7.35
N ILE A 18 7.88 4.04 7.51
CA ILE A 18 7.25 2.87 6.86
C ILE A 18 7.25 3.03 5.34
N LEU A 19 6.90 4.20 4.81
CA LEU A 19 6.94 4.47 3.37
C LEU A 19 8.35 4.23 2.81
N ARG A 20 9.37 4.75 3.49
CA ARG A 20 10.78 4.53 3.12
C ARG A 20 11.17 3.05 3.14
N ARG A 21 10.72 2.29 4.13
CA ARG A 21 11.00 0.84 4.22
C ARG A 21 10.26 0.04 3.16
N ALA A 22 8.99 0.37 2.90
CA ALA A 22 8.20 -0.26 1.84
C ALA A 22 8.87 -0.06 0.48
N TRP A 23 9.32 1.16 0.19
CA TRP A 23 10.09 1.45 -1.02
C TRP A 23 11.35 0.60 -1.14
N LYS A 24 12.16 0.52 -0.07
CA LYS A 24 13.38 -0.31 -0.06
C LYS A 24 13.06 -1.80 -0.24
N ALA A 25 12.00 -2.29 0.40
CA ALA A 25 11.55 -3.68 0.27
C ALA A 25 11.15 -3.98 -1.18
N ALA A 26 10.39 -3.09 -1.83
CA ALA A 26 10.01 -3.22 -3.23
C ALA A 26 11.23 -3.32 -4.16
N GLN A 27 12.23 -2.45 -3.98
CA GLN A 27 13.47 -2.50 -4.76
C GLN A 27 14.23 -3.82 -4.58
N LYS A 28 14.28 -4.31 -3.33
CA LYS A 28 14.95 -5.59 -3.01
C LYS A 28 14.20 -6.78 -3.60
N LEU A 29 12.86 -6.78 -3.51
CA LEU A 29 12.00 -7.82 -4.10
C LEU A 29 12.16 -7.90 -5.62
N PHE A 30 12.23 -6.75 -6.28
CA PHE A 30 12.50 -6.70 -7.72
C PHE A 30 13.89 -7.23 -8.05
N HIS A 31 14.92 -6.79 -7.34
CA HIS A 31 16.30 -7.19 -7.62
C HIS A 31 16.59 -8.66 -7.36
N GLU A 32 16.08 -9.22 -6.25
CA GLU A 32 16.40 -10.58 -5.82
C GLU A 32 15.46 -11.63 -6.40
N TYR A 33 14.18 -11.28 -6.60
CA TYR A 33 13.13 -12.25 -6.97
C TYR A 33 12.43 -11.91 -8.30
N GLY A 34 12.74 -10.76 -8.92
CA GLY A 34 12.04 -10.32 -10.13
C GLY A 34 10.58 -9.96 -9.91
N ILE A 35 10.19 -9.68 -8.66
CA ILE A 35 8.80 -9.36 -8.29
C ILE A 35 8.60 -7.85 -8.40
N GLU A 36 7.66 -7.44 -9.24
CA GLU A 36 7.28 -6.04 -9.39
C GLU A 36 6.40 -5.62 -8.21
N THR A 37 6.89 -4.72 -7.36
CA THR A 37 6.12 -4.17 -6.23
C THR A 37 5.97 -2.66 -6.40
N TYR A 38 4.74 -2.18 -6.44
CA TYR A 38 4.42 -0.75 -6.51
C TYR A 38 4.11 -0.22 -5.13
N VAL A 39 4.80 0.85 -4.71
CA VAL A 39 4.58 1.49 -3.42
C VAL A 39 3.89 2.83 -3.65
N ILE A 40 2.67 2.96 -3.15
CA ILE A 40 1.78 4.10 -3.40
C ILE A 40 1.58 4.84 -2.07
N PRO A 41 2.13 6.06 -1.89
CA PRO A 41 1.87 6.84 -0.69
C PRO A 41 0.45 7.40 -0.70
N TYR A 42 -0.23 7.35 0.44
CA TYR A 42 -1.55 7.95 0.63
C TYR A 42 -1.60 8.68 1.98
N GLN A 43 -1.90 9.98 2.00
CA GLN A 43 -1.85 10.77 3.22
C GLN A 43 -3.25 11.07 3.77
N VAL A 44 -3.48 10.76 5.06
CA VAL A 44 -4.72 11.01 5.79
C VAL A 44 -4.42 11.74 7.10
N LYS A 45 -4.77 13.03 7.18
CA LYS A 45 -4.41 13.91 8.33
C LYS A 45 -4.84 13.41 9.71
N HIS A 46 -5.96 12.68 9.81
CA HIS A 46 -6.51 12.17 11.07
C HIS A 46 -6.64 10.65 11.09
N GLY A 47 -5.85 9.95 10.27
CA GLY A 47 -5.87 8.49 10.13
C GLY A 47 -4.86 7.76 11.01
N LYS A 48 -5.01 6.44 11.06
CA LYS A 48 -3.94 5.55 11.53
C LYS A 48 -2.92 5.35 10.41
N VAL A 49 -1.70 4.99 10.79
CA VAL A 49 -0.71 4.51 9.82
C VAL A 49 -1.06 3.07 9.47
N SER A 50 -1.25 2.80 8.19
CA SER A 50 -1.64 1.47 7.68
C SER A 50 -0.86 1.10 6.42
N LEU A 51 -0.72 -0.20 6.18
CA LEU A 51 -0.25 -0.77 4.92
C LEU A 51 -1.41 -1.52 4.29
N VAL A 52 -1.76 -1.21 3.04
CA VAL A 52 -2.72 -2.00 2.27
C VAL A 52 -1.94 -2.76 1.21
N ILE A 53 -1.93 -4.10 1.28
CA ILE A 53 -1.19 -4.94 0.35
C ILE A 53 -2.19 -5.81 -0.40
N ASN A 54 -2.32 -5.60 -1.71
CA ASN A 54 -3.33 -6.27 -2.54
C ASN A 54 -4.75 -6.25 -1.92
N GLY A 55 -5.14 -5.10 -1.34
CA GLY A 55 -6.45 -4.91 -0.71
C GLY A 55 -6.55 -5.31 0.78
N LEU A 56 -5.52 -5.95 1.35
CA LEU A 56 -5.50 -6.28 2.79
C LEU A 56 -4.88 -5.16 3.61
N GLU A 57 -5.68 -4.55 4.50
CA GLU A 57 -5.22 -3.49 5.40
C GLU A 57 -4.58 -4.06 6.68
N TYR A 58 -3.37 -3.60 6.97
CA TYR A 58 -2.61 -3.86 8.18
C TYR A 58 -2.37 -2.56 8.93
N HIS A 59 -2.96 -2.43 10.11
CA HIS A 59 -2.67 -1.30 10.98
C HIS A 59 -1.28 -1.42 11.61
N VAL A 60 -0.49 -0.36 11.47
CA VAL A 60 0.89 -0.37 11.95
C VAL A 60 1.03 0.49 13.19
N THR A 61 1.29 -0.16 14.32
CA THR A 61 1.49 0.50 15.63
C THR A 61 2.97 0.65 16.00
N LYS A 62 3.85 -0.12 15.36
CA LYS A 62 5.30 -0.10 15.53
C LYS A 62 5.98 -0.31 14.21
N LEU A 63 7.19 0.21 14.07
CA LEU A 63 7.97 0.07 12.85
C LEU A 63 8.40 -1.40 12.64
N PRO A 64 7.92 -2.10 11.58
CA PRO A 64 8.30 -3.48 11.31
C PRO A 64 9.77 -3.55 10.87
N LYS A 65 10.44 -4.67 11.19
CA LYS A 65 11.77 -4.95 10.65
C LYS A 65 11.70 -5.09 9.12
N PRO A 66 12.79 -4.79 8.39
CA PRO A 66 12.81 -4.93 6.93
C PRO A 66 12.38 -6.32 6.44
N GLU A 67 12.84 -7.38 7.12
CA GLU A 67 12.50 -8.77 6.79
C GLU A 67 11.01 -9.05 7.01
N GLU A 68 10.44 -8.63 8.14
CA GLU A 68 9.01 -8.77 8.45
C GLU A 68 8.13 -8.07 7.39
N LEU A 69 8.58 -6.92 6.87
CA LEU A 69 7.85 -6.20 5.83
C LEU A 69 7.91 -6.92 4.47
N MET A 70 9.07 -7.50 4.12
CA MET A 70 9.20 -8.30 2.91
C MET A 70 8.34 -9.57 2.99
N ASP A 71 8.39 -10.27 4.11
CA ASP A 71 7.58 -11.48 4.35
C ASP A 71 6.09 -11.16 4.25
N LEU A 72 5.66 -10.02 4.81
CA LEU A 72 4.28 -9.55 4.72
C LEU A 72 3.85 -9.34 3.25
N ILE A 73 4.67 -8.63 2.46
CA ILE A 73 4.42 -8.37 1.04
C ILE A 73 4.31 -9.69 0.25
N LEU A 74 5.23 -10.63 0.49
CA LEU A 74 5.24 -11.93 -0.18
C LEU A 74 4.06 -12.82 0.22
N SER A 75 3.66 -12.79 1.50
CA SER A 75 2.51 -13.57 1.99
C SER A 75 1.21 -13.12 1.33
N ALA A 76 1.03 -11.82 1.14
CA ALA A 76 -0.15 -11.25 0.49
C ALA A 76 -0.19 -11.54 -1.03
N ALA A 77 0.97 -11.74 -1.67
CA ALA A 77 1.06 -12.15 -3.07
C ALA A 77 0.61 -13.61 -3.30
N SER A 78 0.76 -14.46 -2.29
CA SER A 78 0.44 -15.90 -2.38
C SER A 78 -1.05 -16.20 -2.18
N ASN A 79 -1.84 -15.23 -1.68
CA ASN A 79 -3.28 -15.34 -1.53
C ASN A 79 -4.01 -14.99 -2.84
N GLU A 80 -3.92 -15.86 -3.84
CA GLU A 80 -4.58 -15.70 -5.15
C GLU A 80 -6.13 -15.76 -5.11
N GLU A 81 -6.74 -16.20 -3.98
CA GLU A 81 -8.20 -16.40 -3.88
C GLU A 81 -9.05 -15.11 -3.89
N MET A 82 -8.44 -13.92 -3.80
CA MET A 82 -9.20 -12.65 -3.74
C MET A 82 -9.41 -11.95 -5.08
N TRP A 83 -8.83 -12.45 -6.19
CA TRP A 83 -8.99 -11.84 -7.52
C TRP A 83 -10.42 -11.97 -8.10
N THR A 84 -11.33 -12.72 -7.46
CA THR A 84 -12.71 -12.96 -7.93
C THR A 84 -13.80 -12.07 -7.32
N LYS A 85 -13.47 -11.09 -6.47
CA LYS A 85 -14.43 -10.04 -6.08
C LYS A 85 -13.76 -8.68 -6.21
N GLY A 86 -13.81 -8.16 -7.43
CA GLY A 86 -13.35 -6.81 -7.75
C GLY A 86 -14.18 -5.76 -7.03
N GLU A 87 -13.69 -5.31 -5.87
CA GLU A 87 -13.79 -3.91 -5.50
C GLU A 87 -12.53 -3.23 -6.05
N ALA A 88 -12.50 -3.08 -7.38
CA ALA A 88 -11.52 -2.21 -8.01
C ALA A 88 -11.83 -0.79 -7.52
N VAL A 89 -11.01 -0.26 -6.61
CA VAL A 89 -11.01 1.17 -6.27
C VAL A 89 -10.44 1.90 -7.49
N GLY A 90 -11.27 2.05 -8.52
CA GLY A 90 -10.98 2.86 -9.68
C GLY A 90 -11.20 4.32 -9.32
N ALA A 91 -10.12 5.04 -8.99
CA ALA A 91 -10.19 6.49 -8.88
C ALA A 91 -10.40 7.09 -10.28
N VAL A 92 -11.62 7.59 -10.55
CA VAL A 92 -11.88 8.45 -11.70
C VAL A 92 -11.31 9.83 -11.38
N ILE A 93 -10.21 10.19 -12.03
CA ILE A 93 -9.64 11.54 -11.96
C ILE A 93 -10.49 12.43 -12.86
N VAL A 94 -11.31 13.30 -12.26
CA VAL A 94 -11.90 14.45 -12.97
C VAL A 94 -10.95 15.62 -12.77
N GLU A 95 -10.19 15.95 -13.81
CA GLU A 95 -9.36 17.16 -13.81
C GLU A 95 -10.27 18.39 -13.90
N GLU A 96 -10.39 19.13 -12.80
CA GLU A 96 -10.48 20.60 -12.80
C GLU A 96 -10.28 21.13 -11.36
N GLY A 97 -9.07 21.62 -11.07
CA GLY A 97 -8.76 22.52 -9.95
C GLY A 97 -8.67 21.89 -8.54
N ASP A 98 -7.53 22.09 -7.88
CA ASP A 98 -7.25 21.83 -6.45
C ASP A 98 -7.67 20.46 -5.87
N PHE A 99 -6.71 19.52 -5.84
CA PHE A 99 -6.69 18.28 -5.02
C PHE A 99 -8.09 17.72 -4.66
N GLY A 100 -8.71 17.04 -5.62
CA GLY A 100 -10.06 16.50 -5.51
C GLY A 100 -10.24 15.51 -4.36
N ASP A 101 -11.37 15.67 -3.65
CA ASP A 101 -11.88 14.71 -2.68
C ASP A 101 -12.23 13.38 -3.37
N GLY A 102 -11.60 12.30 -2.92
CA GLY A 102 -11.97 10.94 -3.34
C GLY A 102 -13.26 10.51 -2.64
N ALA A 103 -14.33 10.28 -3.40
CA ALA A 103 -15.55 9.65 -2.91
C ALA A 103 -15.55 8.15 -3.20
N VAL A 104 -15.89 7.35 -2.19
CA VAL A 104 -16.20 5.92 -2.36
C VAL A 104 -17.62 5.82 -2.91
N VAL A 105 -17.78 5.18 -4.08
CA VAL A 105 -19.09 4.86 -4.65
C VAL A 105 -19.28 3.35 -4.54
N GLU A 106 -20.27 2.93 -3.73
CA GLU A 106 -20.76 1.55 -3.73
C GLU A 106 -21.56 1.31 -5.03
N ILE A 107 -21.24 0.24 -5.76
CA ILE A 107 -21.98 -0.21 -6.95
C ILE A 107 -22.81 -1.43 -6.60
#